data_AF-A0A1B6CCS1-F1
#
_entry.id   AF-A0A1B6CCS1-F1
#
_cell.length_a   1.000
_cell.length_b   1.000
_cell.length_c   1.000
_cell.angle_alpha   90.00
_cell.angle_beta   90.00
_cell.angle_gamma   90.00
#
_symmetry.space_group_name_H-M   'P 1'
#
loop_
_entity.id
_entity.type
_entity.pdbx_description
1 polymer ?
#
loop_
_entity_poly.entity_id
_entity_poly.type
_entity_poly.pdbx_seq_one_letter_code
_entity_poly.pdbx_strand_id
1 'polypeptide(L)'
;MRLSYVLCLCIAFILQLEYSVATGKLKFTMGDCSTRQFKCNNNKCVQLTWMCDGEDDCGDNSDETDKQCTEPKTCLPNEFKCGVGRCIPQHWMCDNEKDCTDGSDEDPQTCQRRKCGPEEFTCRGKVGECVPLTWMCDDSNDCSDGSDEKACNETCRTDEFTCANGKCVQQRWVCDNDNDCGDNSDERNCTEKTCDPLTQFSCSQGLKTHCIISKWRCDGDFDCPDESDEKNCEDAPPHRTVCLAREFQCPDSLTCVHQSWLCDGDNDCPDGADEKLAECMNKTCRDDQFQCRNKFCIPGHLYCNGHAECPDNSDEENCPEPELKCKSPTEFDCGGGNCISNSLVCNGVADCP
;
A
#
# COMPACT_ATOMS: atom_id res chain seq x y z
N MET A 1 6.40 61.21 1.33
CA MET A 1 7.13 61.06 0.05
C MET A 1 7.58 59.60 -0.20
N ARG A 2 6.82 58.56 0.20
CA ARG A 2 7.19 57.14 0.00
C ARG A 2 6.28 56.37 -0.96
N LEU A 3 5.25 57.00 -1.54
CA LEU A 3 4.39 56.37 -2.57
C LEU A 3 4.94 56.54 -4.01
N SER A 4 5.80 57.53 -4.26
CA SER A 4 6.35 57.80 -5.60
C SER A 4 7.59 56.97 -5.95
N TYR A 5 8.27 56.37 -4.95
CA TYR A 5 9.49 55.57 -5.17
C TYR A 5 9.17 54.09 -5.48
N VAL A 6 8.10 53.55 -4.90
CA VAL A 6 7.65 52.16 -5.15
C VAL A 6 7.06 52.01 -6.55
N LEU A 7 6.31 53.01 -7.04
CA LEU A 7 5.81 53.01 -8.42
C LEU A 7 6.96 53.06 -9.45
N CYS A 8 8.04 53.78 -9.15
CA CYS A 8 9.20 53.91 -10.04
C CYS A 8 10.03 52.61 -10.08
N LEU A 9 10.18 51.91 -8.95
CA LEU A 9 10.86 50.61 -8.87
C LEU A 9 10.04 49.48 -9.51
N CYS A 10 8.71 49.46 -9.37
CA CYS A 10 7.87 48.48 -10.06
C CYS A 10 7.90 48.64 -11.59
N ILE A 11 7.87 49.88 -12.10
CA ILE A 11 7.96 50.12 -13.56
C ILE A 11 9.35 49.74 -14.09
N ALA A 12 10.42 49.99 -13.32
CA ALA A 12 11.78 49.55 -13.67
C ALA A 12 11.93 48.02 -13.66
N PHE A 13 11.28 47.32 -12.71
CA PHE A 13 11.30 45.86 -12.61
C PHE A 13 10.46 45.19 -13.72
N ILE A 14 9.31 45.77 -14.08
CA ILE A 14 8.48 45.30 -15.20
C ILE A 14 9.19 45.51 -16.54
N LEU A 15 9.83 46.66 -16.75
CA LEU A 15 10.65 46.89 -17.95
C LEU A 15 11.89 45.98 -18.01
N GLN A 16 12.46 45.58 -16.86
CA GLN A 16 13.53 44.57 -16.79
C GLN A 16 13.04 43.14 -17.04
N LEU A 17 11.83 42.79 -16.60
CA LEU A 17 11.21 41.50 -16.85
C LEU A 17 10.83 41.35 -18.33
N GLU A 18 10.23 42.37 -18.95
CA GLU A 18 9.94 42.38 -20.38
C GLU A 18 11.23 42.34 -21.23
N TYR A 19 12.29 43.04 -20.81
CA TYR A 19 13.60 42.95 -21.46
C TYR A 19 14.26 41.57 -21.29
N SER A 20 14.12 40.93 -20.13
CA SER A 20 14.70 39.60 -19.85
C SER A 20 13.94 38.45 -20.53
N VAL A 21 12.63 38.62 -20.76
CA VAL A 21 11.81 37.73 -21.60
C VAL A 21 12.13 37.93 -23.09
N ALA A 22 12.24 39.19 -23.55
CA ALA A 22 12.60 39.50 -24.94
C ALA A 22 14.05 39.12 -25.31
N THR A 23 14.95 39.02 -24.33
CA THR A 23 16.36 38.60 -24.52
C THR A 23 16.66 37.16 -24.10
N GLY A 24 15.65 36.40 -23.66
CA GLY A 24 15.76 34.95 -23.37
C GLY A 24 16.61 34.57 -22.16
N LYS A 25 16.77 35.46 -21.16
CA LYS A 25 17.69 35.25 -20.02
C LYS A 25 17.07 34.66 -18.75
N LEU A 26 15.75 34.47 -18.68
CA LEU A 26 15.10 33.76 -17.58
C LEU A 26 14.39 32.51 -18.11
N LYS A 27 14.97 31.33 -17.84
CA LYS A 27 14.31 30.03 -17.99
C LYS A 27 13.89 29.53 -16.59
N PHE A 28 12.60 29.58 -16.30
CA PHE A 28 12.03 28.77 -15.20
C PHE A 28 12.11 27.29 -15.62
N THR A 29 12.85 26.47 -14.87
CA THR A 29 12.82 25.01 -15.07
C THR A 29 11.89 24.42 -14.02
N MET A 30 10.67 24.10 -14.44
CA MET A 30 9.77 23.21 -13.71
C MET A 30 10.10 21.80 -14.22
N GLY A 31 10.57 20.90 -13.34
CA GLY A 31 10.70 19.48 -13.69
C GLY A 31 11.94 18.81 -13.14
N ASP A 32 11.93 18.46 -11.86
CA ASP A 32 12.62 17.24 -11.41
C ASP A 32 11.55 16.17 -11.19
N CYS A 33 11.77 15.00 -11.79
CA CYS A 33 10.87 13.86 -11.67
C CYS A 33 10.92 13.30 -10.25
N SER A 34 9.83 12.67 -9.78
CA SER A 34 9.77 12.06 -8.45
C SER A 34 10.83 10.95 -8.29
N THR A 35 11.16 10.56 -7.06
CA THR A 35 12.20 9.55 -6.74
C THR A 35 11.98 8.17 -7.37
N ARG A 36 10.76 7.90 -7.87
CA ARG A 36 10.40 6.67 -8.61
C ARG A 36 10.21 6.88 -10.13
N GLN A 37 10.59 8.03 -10.66
CA GLN A 37 10.39 8.41 -12.06
C GLN A 37 11.72 8.76 -12.75
N PHE A 38 11.89 8.28 -13.97
CA PHE A 38 12.99 8.62 -14.86
C PHE A 38 12.67 9.89 -15.65
N LYS A 39 13.63 10.80 -15.75
CA LYS A 39 13.53 12.01 -16.55
C LYS A 39 14.11 11.79 -17.95
N CYS A 40 13.23 11.76 -18.94
CA CYS A 40 13.57 11.70 -20.36
C CYS A 40 14.32 12.97 -20.83
N ASN A 41 15.01 12.90 -21.97
CA ASN A 41 15.75 14.05 -22.51
C ASN A 41 14.83 15.20 -22.94
N ASN A 42 13.59 14.90 -23.33
CA ASN A 42 12.52 15.88 -23.58
C ASN A 42 11.88 16.46 -22.29
N ASN A 43 12.39 16.13 -21.10
CA ASN A 43 11.86 16.49 -19.77
C ASN A 43 10.51 15.83 -19.41
N LYS A 44 10.08 14.80 -20.14
CA LYS A 44 8.98 13.91 -19.71
C LYS A 44 9.45 13.04 -18.54
N CYS A 45 8.56 12.76 -17.59
CA CYS A 45 8.82 11.82 -16.51
C CYS A 45 8.08 10.51 -16.79
N VAL A 46 8.80 9.41 -16.85
CA VAL A 46 8.25 8.04 -16.98
C VAL A 46 8.57 7.24 -15.71
N GLN A 47 7.89 6.13 -15.47
CA GLN A 47 8.21 5.30 -14.29
C GLN A 47 9.62 4.72 -14.42
N LEU A 48 10.35 4.57 -13.31
CA LEU A 48 11.67 3.90 -13.34
C LEU A 48 11.58 2.45 -13.87
N THR A 49 10.41 1.80 -13.77
CA THR A 49 10.14 0.47 -14.32
C THR A 49 10.10 0.45 -15.85
N TRP A 50 9.82 1.60 -16.48
CA TRP A 50 9.73 1.80 -17.94
C TRP A 50 11.05 2.29 -18.55
N MET A 51 12.13 2.35 -17.76
CA MET A 51 13.45 2.62 -18.31
C MET A 51 14.03 1.30 -18.82
N CYS A 52 14.46 1.18 -20.07
CA CYS A 52 15.06 -0.03 -20.64
C CYS A 52 14.13 -1.26 -20.60
N ASP A 53 12.85 -1.08 -20.90
CA ASP A 53 11.87 -2.16 -21.01
C ASP A 53 11.57 -2.57 -22.47
N GLY A 54 12.19 -1.87 -23.42
CA GLY A 54 12.09 -2.12 -24.85
C GLY A 54 11.01 -1.30 -25.56
N GLU A 55 10.25 -0.47 -24.83
CA GLU A 55 9.23 0.43 -25.36
C GLU A 55 9.75 1.89 -25.34
N ASP A 56 9.29 2.73 -26.28
CA ASP A 56 9.61 4.16 -26.28
C ASP A 56 8.58 4.93 -25.43
N ASP A 57 8.67 4.79 -24.11
CA ASP A 57 7.80 5.49 -23.18
C ASP A 57 8.12 6.97 -23.08
N CYS A 58 9.36 7.37 -23.35
CA CYS A 58 9.75 8.76 -23.40
C CYS A 58 9.25 9.49 -24.67
N GLY A 59 8.96 8.76 -25.75
CA GLY A 59 8.63 9.29 -27.08
C GLY A 59 9.83 9.90 -27.84
N ASP A 60 11.01 9.88 -27.22
CA ASP A 60 12.30 10.28 -27.78
C ASP A 60 13.38 9.21 -27.55
N ASN A 61 12.97 8.01 -27.11
CA ASN A 61 13.76 6.82 -26.83
C ASN A 61 14.87 7.02 -25.77
N SER A 62 14.76 8.06 -24.94
CA SER A 62 15.77 8.40 -23.93
C SER A 62 15.90 7.34 -22.83
N ASP A 63 14.78 6.70 -22.52
CA ASP A 63 14.61 5.56 -21.63
C ASP A 63 15.29 4.28 -22.13
N GLU A 64 15.47 4.13 -23.44
CA GLU A 64 16.03 2.94 -24.08
C GLU A 64 17.46 3.12 -24.59
N THR A 65 18.11 4.25 -24.27
CA THR A 65 19.47 4.50 -24.78
C THR A 65 20.52 3.62 -24.11
N ASP A 66 21.43 3.06 -24.91
CA ASP A 66 22.56 2.20 -24.50
C ASP A 66 23.45 2.82 -23.39
N LYS A 67 23.46 4.15 -23.25
CA LYS A 67 24.17 4.85 -22.16
C LYS A 67 23.44 4.77 -20.81
N GLN A 68 22.11 4.80 -20.83
CA GLN A 68 21.26 4.77 -19.65
C GLN A 68 20.99 3.32 -19.18
N CYS A 69 21.08 2.35 -20.10
CA CYS A 69 20.91 0.92 -19.86
C CYS A 69 22.24 0.17 -19.57
N THR A 70 23.22 0.83 -18.94
CA THR A 70 24.58 0.29 -18.73
C THR A 70 24.74 -0.61 -17.50
N GLU A 71 23.78 -0.60 -16.58
CA GLU A 71 23.77 -1.51 -15.43
C GLU A 71 22.90 -2.73 -15.76
N PRO A 72 23.38 -3.97 -15.55
CA PRO A 72 22.57 -5.14 -15.76
C PRO A 72 21.42 -5.10 -14.75
N LYS A 73 20.20 -4.77 -15.22
CA LYS A 73 18.98 -5.06 -14.47
C LYS A 73 19.06 -6.52 -14.04
N THR A 74 19.32 -6.73 -12.76
CA THR A 74 19.09 -8.01 -12.10
C THR A 74 17.58 -8.07 -11.93
N CYS A 75 16.91 -8.86 -12.76
CA CYS A 75 15.49 -9.14 -12.59
C CYS A 75 15.22 -9.64 -11.16
N LEU A 76 14.00 -9.46 -10.66
CA LEU A 76 13.62 -9.98 -9.35
C LEU A 76 13.82 -11.51 -9.33
N PRO A 77 13.95 -12.13 -8.13
CA PRO A 77 14.18 -13.58 -8.03
C PRO A 77 13.14 -14.47 -8.74
N ASN A 78 11.93 -13.95 -9.01
CA ASN A 78 10.83 -14.65 -9.66
C ASN A 78 10.57 -14.16 -11.10
N GLU A 79 11.54 -13.50 -11.73
CA GLU A 79 11.46 -12.95 -13.07
C GLU A 79 12.55 -13.52 -13.99
N PHE A 80 12.19 -13.83 -15.23
CA PHE A 80 13.09 -14.24 -16.29
C PHE A 80 13.62 -13.04 -17.07
N LYS A 81 14.91 -13.05 -17.36
CA LYS A 81 15.57 -12.03 -18.19
C LYS A 81 15.56 -12.46 -19.66
N CYS A 82 14.80 -11.76 -20.48
CA CYS A 82 14.87 -11.86 -21.94
C CYS A 82 16.27 -11.49 -22.45
N GLY A 83 16.65 -12.00 -23.62
CA GLY A 83 17.96 -11.72 -24.24
C GLY A 83 18.23 -10.24 -24.50
N VAL A 84 17.18 -9.44 -24.71
CA VAL A 84 17.23 -7.98 -24.93
C VAL A 84 17.06 -7.18 -23.61
N GLY A 85 17.09 -7.83 -22.44
CA GLY A 85 17.16 -7.16 -21.14
C GLY A 85 15.80 -6.82 -20.49
N ARG A 86 14.68 -7.10 -21.17
CA ARG A 86 13.33 -7.09 -20.56
C ARG A 86 13.21 -8.21 -19.52
N CYS A 87 12.53 -7.97 -18.42
CA CYS A 87 12.20 -8.99 -17.42
C CYS A 87 10.72 -9.37 -17.57
N ILE A 88 10.41 -10.66 -17.62
CA ILE A 88 9.04 -11.19 -17.60
C ILE A 88 8.85 -12.07 -16.36
N PRO A 89 7.62 -12.26 -15.85
CA PRO A 89 7.36 -13.24 -14.81
C PRO A 89 7.89 -14.63 -15.19
N GLN A 90 8.49 -15.36 -14.24
CA GLN A 90 9.11 -16.66 -14.53
C GLN A 90 8.13 -17.70 -15.10
N HIS A 91 6.84 -17.61 -14.74
CA HIS A 91 5.79 -18.51 -15.24
C HIS A 91 5.48 -18.33 -16.73
N TRP A 92 5.76 -17.17 -17.33
CA TRP A 92 5.66 -16.94 -18.79
C TRP A 92 6.84 -17.49 -19.59
N MET A 93 7.76 -18.20 -18.95
CA MET A 93 8.81 -18.89 -19.68
C MET A 93 8.27 -20.22 -20.21
N CYS A 94 8.37 -20.43 -21.53
CA CYS A 94 8.02 -21.67 -22.20
C CYS A 94 6.51 -21.99 -22.22
N ASP A 95 5.63 -21.01 -22.12
CA ASP A 95 4.17 -21.15 -22.10
C ASP A 95 3.51 -21.15 -23.50
N ASN A 96 4.30 -21.12 -24.58
CA ASN A 96 3.88 -20.99 -26.00
C ASN A 96 3.41 -19.59 -26.41
N GLU A 97 3.44 -18.60 -25.52
CA GLU A 97 3.27 -17.21 -25.89
C GLU A 97 4.65 -16.57 -26.08
N LYS A 98 4.70 -15.55 -26.93
CA LYS A 98 5.94 -14.81 -27.18
C LYS A 98 5.86 -13.51 -26.39
N ASP A 99 6.30 -13.56 -25.15
CA ASP A 99 6.37 -12.43 -24.24
C ASP A 99 7.70 -11.70 -24.36
N CYS A 100 8.80 -12.40 -24.60
CA CYS A 100 10.04 -11.72 -24.93
C CYS A 100 10.02 -11.21 -26.39
N THR A 101 10.46 -9.97 -26.60
CA THR A 101 10.52 -9.35 -27.94
C THR A 101 11.41 -10.14 -28.91
N ASP A 102 12.45 -10.80 -28.41
CA ASP A 102 13.32 -11.71 -29.15
C ASP A 102 12.84 -13.17 -29.19
N GLY A 103 11.84 -13.54 -28.38
CA GLY A 103 11.33 -14.91 -28.25
C GLY A 103 12.26 -15.83 -27.46
N SER A 104 13.13 -15.25 -26.62
CA SER A 104 14.09 -16.01 -25.80
C SER A 104 13.45 -16.82 -24.66
N ASP A 105 12.26 -16.41 -24.24
CA ASP A 105 11.34 -17.14 -23.37
C ASP A 105 10.89 -18.49 -23.95
N GLU A 106 10.78 -18.57 -25.27
CA GLU A 106 10.37 -19.77 -26.01
C GLU A 106 11.53 -20.54 -26.64
N ASP A 107 12.78 -20.17 -26.32
CA ASP A 107 13.94 -20.84 -26.90
C ASP A 107 14.06 -22.30 -26.38
N PRO A 108 14.15 -23.31 -27.26
CA PRO A 108 14.21 -24.71 -26.86
C PRO A 108 15.39 -25.07 -25.95
N GLN A 109 16.53 -24.38 -26.06
CA GLN A 109 17.69 -24.63 -25.20
C GLN A 109 17.47 -24.04 -23.80
N THR A 110 16.83 -22.87 -23.71
CA THR A 110 16.43 -22.25 -22.44
C THR A 110 15.40 -23.12 -21.72
N CYS A 111 14.34 -23.54 -22.43
CA CYS A 111 13.27 -24.35 -21.87
C CYS A 111 13.74 -25.73 -21.38
N GLN A 112 14.68 -26.38 -22.08
CA GLN A 112 15.26 -27.65 -21.62
C GLN A 112 16.05 -27.54 -20.32
N ARG A 113 16.53 -26.34 -19.97
CA ARG A 113 17.30 -26.09 -18.75
C ARG A 113 16.46 -25.56 -17.60
N ARG A 114 15.25 -25.07 -17.87
CA ARG A 114 14.32 -24.61 -16.83
C ARG A 114 13.90 -25.79 -15.96
N LYS A 115 14.03 -25.61 -14.65
CA LYS A 115 13.40 -26.44 -13.62
C LYS A 115 12.43 -25.54 -12.87
N CYS A 116 11.19 -26.00 -12.71
CA CYS A 116 10.18 -25.27 -11.97
C CYS A 116 10.62 -25.09 -10.51
N GLY A 117 10.29 -23.93 -9.94
CA GLY A 117 10.55 -23.61 -8.54
C GLY A 117 9.71 -24.47 -7.57
N PRO A 118 9.96 -24.35 -6.25
CA PRO A 118 9.21 -25.10 -5.23
C PRO A 118 7.73 -24.71 -5.12
N GLU A 119 7.34 -23.54 -5.63
CA GLU A 119 5.94 -23.05 -5.67
C GLU A 119 5.33 -23.09 -7.09
N GLU A 120 5.95 -23.82 -8.01
CA GLU A 120 5.49 -23.99 -9.40
C GLU A 120 5.28 -25.48 -9.73
N PHE A 121 4.21 -25.81 -10.44
CA PHE A 121 3.93 -27.13 -10.99
C PHE A 121 4.62 -27.31 -12.35
N THR A 122 5.22 -28.48 -12.59
CA THR A 122 5.80 -28.83 -13.90
C THR A 122 4.74 -29.46 -14.80
N CYS A 123 4.38 -28.76 -15.88
CA CYS A 123 3.47 -29.31 -16.87
C CYS A 123 4.07 -30.56 -17.55
N ARG A 124 3.23 -31.55 -17.87
CA ARG A 124 3.67 -32.81 -18.49
C ARG A 124 3.78 -32.73 -20.01
N GLY A 125 3.11 -31.76 -20.63
CA GLY A 125 3.03 -31.59 -22.07
C GLY A 125 4.31 -31.05 -22.71
N LYS A 126 4.94 -30.06 -22.07
CA LYS A 126 6.11 -29.35 -22.61
C LYS A 126 7.21 -29.24 -21.56
N VAL A 127 8.45 -29.46 -22.00
CA VAL A 127 9.62 -29.40 -21.11
C VAL A 127 9.91 -27.95 -20.76
N GLY A 128 9.91 -27.63 -19.47
CA GLY A 128 10.20 -26.29 -18.96
C GLY A 128 8.98 -25.39 -18.80
N GLU A 129 7.79 -25.86 -19.17
CA GLU A 129 6.52 -25.17 -18.89
C GLU A 129 6.15 -25.39 -17.41
N CYS A 130 5.88 -24.29 -16.71
CA CYS A 130 5.50 -24.34 -15.31
C CYS A 130 4.40 -23.33 -15.02
N VAL A 131 3.38 -23.77 -14.30
CA VAL A 131 2.30 -22.93 -13.79
C VAL A 131 2.46 -22.75 -12.27
N PRO A 132 1.98 -21.65 -11.67
CA PRO A 132 1.90 -21.53 -10.23
C PRO A 132 1.14 -22.71 -9.60
N LEU A 133 1.53 -23.18 -8.41
CA LEU A 133 0.75 -24.22 -7.72
C LEU A 133 -0.72 -23.79 -7.45
N THR A 134 -0.98 -22.48 -7.40
CA THR A 134 -2.33 -21.91 -7.24
C THR A 134 -3.22 -22.08 -8.47
N TRP A 135 -2.63 -22.37 -9.64
CA TRP A 135 -3.31 -22.62 -10.91
C TRP A 135 -3.40 -24.12 -11.21
N MET A 136 -3.21 -24.96 -10.18
CA MET A 136 -3.55 -26.37 -10.31
C MET A 136 -4.99 -26.57 -9.85
N CYS A 137 -5.79 -27.24 -10.67
CA CYS A 137 -7.14 -27.67 -10.33
C CYS A 137 -8.07 -26.49 -10.02
N ASP A 138 -7.87 -25.39 -10.73
CA ASP A 138 -8.66 -24.16 -10.61
C ASP A 138 -9.78 -24.06 -11.65
N ASP A 139 -10.07 -25.18 -12.34
CA ASP A 139 -11.01 -25.28 -13.46
C ASP A 139 -10.56 -24.52 -14.73
N SER A 140 -9.34 -23.96 -14.75
CA SER A 140 -8.68 -23.38 -15.92
C SER A 140 -7.67 -24.37 -16.52
N ASN A 141 -7.47 -24.30 -17.83
CA ASN A 141 -6.43 -25.10 -18.50
C ASN A 141 -5.25 -24.18 -18.79
N ASP A 142 -4.32 -24.11 -17.84
CA ASP A 142 -3.15 -23.24 -17.89
C ASP A 142 -1.90 -23.98 -18.39
N CYS A 143 -1.84 -25.31 -18.22
CA CYS A 143 -0.88 -26.12 -18.97
C CYS A 143 -1.34 -26.36 -20.42
N SER A 144 -0.39 -26.38 -21.35
CA SER A 144 -0.60 -26.67 -22.77
C SER A 144 -1.27 -28.03 -23.05
N ASP A 145 -1.11 -29.01 -22.16
CA ASP A 145 -1.73 -30.34 -22.22
C ASP A 145 -2.88 -30.52 -21.20
N GLY A 146 -3.21 -29.50 -20.42
CA GLY A 146 -4.18 -29.57 -19.32
C GLY A 146 -3.76 -30.51 -18.21
N SER A 147 -2.45 -30.65 -18.00
CA SER A 147 -1.89 -31.56 -17.00
C SER A 147 -2.06 -31.06 -15.58
N ASP A 148 -2.14 -29.75 -15.40
CA ASP A 148 -2.58 -29.05 -14.19
C ASP A 148 -3.94 -29.57 -13.71
N GLU A 149 -4.93 -29.68 -14.59
CA GLU A 149 -6.29 -30.14 -14.23
C GLU A 149 -6.43 -31.67 -14.11
N LYS A 150 -5.45 -32.41 -14.63
CA LYS A 150 -5.47 -33.89 -14.62
C LYS A 150 -4.62 -34.49 -13.50
N ALA A 151 -3.75 -33.70 -12.88
CA ALA A 151 -2.80 -34.15 -11.85
C ALA A 151 -3.17 -33.70 -10.43
N CYS A 152 -4.46 -33.53 -10.16
CA CYS A 152 -5.01 -33.04 -8.89
C CYS A 152 -4.83 -34.00 -7.69
N ASN A 153 -4.47 -35.26 -7.92
CA ASN A 153 -4.48 -36.27 -6.88
C ASN A 153 -3.22 -36.30 -5.98
N GLU A 154 -2.18 -35.51 -6.24
CA GLU A 154 -0.88 -35.67 -5.56
C GLU A 154 -0.18 -34.41 -5.01
N THR A 155 -0.75 -33.19 -5.13
CA THR A 155 0.04 -31.97 -4.85
C THR A 155 -0.74 -30.76 -4.33
N CYS A 156 -1.75 -30.92 -3.46
CA CYS A 156 -2.22 -29.76 -2.69
C CYS A 156 -1.08 -29.21 -1.81
N ARG A 157 -1.04 -27.88 -1.57
CA ARG A 157 -0.04 -27.31 -0.67
C ARG A 157 -0.17 -27.96 0.71
N THR A 158 0.90 -27.92 1.50
CA THR A 158 0.92 -28.50 2.85
C THR A 158 -0.15 -27.93 3.80
N ASP A 159 -0.69 -26.76 3.49
CA ASP A 159 -1.71 -26.02 4.22
C ASP A 159 -3.13 -26.14 3.60
N GLU A 160 -3.30 -26.99 2.59
CA GLU A 160 -4.55 -27.21 1.87
C GLU A 160 -5.05 -28.64 2.05
N PHE A 161 -6.37 -28.82 1.93
CA PHE A 161 -7.06 -30.10 1.99
C PHE A 161 -7.40 -30.59 0.59
N THR A 162 -7.08 -31.86 0.32
CA THR A 162 -7.40 -32.53 -0.94
C THR A 162 -8.79 -33.17 -0.87
N CYS A 163 -9.72 -32.63 -1.66
CA CYS A 163 -11.05 -33.17 -1.88
C CYS A 163 -10.99 -34.53 -2.59
N ALA A 164 -12.05 -35.36 -2.51
CA ALA A 164 -12.05 -36.69 -3.15
C ALA A 164 -12.12 -36.63 -4.68
N ASN A 165 -12.58 -35.51 -5.25
CA ASN A 165 -12.50 -35.20 -6.67
C ASN A 165 -11.11 -34.65 -7.10
N GLY A 166 -10.18 -34.48 -6.17
CA GLY A 166 -8.84 -33.94 -6.40
C GLY A 166 -8.71 -32.44 -6.21
N LYS A 167 -9.81 -31.69 -6.06
CA LYS A 167 -9.75 -30.23 -5.82
C LYS A 167 -9.00 -29.91 -4.52
N CYS A 168 -8.26 -28.82 -4.49
CA CYS A 168 -7.62 -28.33 -3.27
C CYS A 168 -8.45 -27.18 -2.68
N VAL A 169 -8.78 -27.27 -1.40
CA VAL A 169 -9.45 -26.20 -0.65
C VAL A 169 -8.59 -25.82 0.55
N GLN A 170 -8.69 -24.57 1.00
CA GLN A 170 -7.93 -24.16 2.19
C GLN A 170 -8.39 -24.95 3.41
N GLN A 171 -7.49 -25.25 4.34
CA GLN A 171 -7.85 -26.03 5.52
C GLN A 171 -8.90 -25.36 6.44
N ARG A 172 -9.11 -24.05 6.29
CA ARG A 172 -10.20 -23.31 6.94
C ARG A 172 -11.59 -23.59 6.35
N TRP A 173 -11.64 -24.04 5.10
CA TRP A 173 -12.84 -24.44 4.34
C TRP A 173 -13.15 -25.93 4.46
N VAL A 174 -12.59 -26.57 5.49
CA VAL A 174 -12.87 -27.97 5.78
C VAL A 174 -13.74 -28.00 7.02
N CYS A 175 -14.95 -28.53 6.86
CA CYS A 175 -15.97 -28.59 7.90
C CYS A 175 -16.52 -27.22 8.29
N ASP A 176 -16.71 -26.33 7.32
CA ASP A 176 -17.33 -25.00 7.51
C ASP A 176 -18.78 -24.95 6.99
N ASN A 177 -19.35 -26.11 6.63
CA ASN A 177 -20.73 -26.29 6.19
C ASN A 177 -21.03 -25.71 4.79
N ASP A 178 -20.01 -25.29 4.06
CA ASP A 178 -20.09 -24.97 2.64
C ASP A 178 -19.45 -26.09 1.81
N ASN A 179 -19.97 -26.31 0.61
CA ASN A 179 -19.44 -27.32 -0.31
C ASN A 179 -18.40 -26.67 -1.23
N ASP A 180 -17.25 -26.33 -0.68
CA ASP A 180 -16.13 -25.73 -1.39
C ASP A 180 -15.45 -26.72 -2.34
N CYS A 181 -15.44 -28.00 -1.98
CA CYS A 181 -14.95 -29.08 -2.82
C CYS A 181 -15.84 -29.34 -4.05
N GLY A 182 -17.11 -28.93 -4.03
CA GLY A 182 -18.11 -29.25 -5.06
C GLY A 182 -18.66 -30.68 -4.97
N ASP A 183 -17.90 -31.63 -4.42
CA ASP A 183 -18.29 -33.02 -4.17
C ASP A 183 -18.64 -33.31 -2.70
N ASN A 184 -18.66 -32.29 -1.83
CA ASN A 184 -18.84 -32.36 -0.36
C ASN A 184 -17.77 -33.20 0.35
N SER A 185 -16.56 -33.30 -0.17
CA SER A 185 -15.50 -34.08 0.50
C SER A 185 -14.85 -33.38 1.69
N ASP A 186 -14.82 -32.05 1.65
CA ASP A 186 -14.54 -31.13 2.77
C ASP A 186 -15.49 -31.31 3.95
N GLU A 187 -16.76 -31.57 3.66
CA GLU A 187 -17.80 -31.72 4.69
C GLU A 187 -18.01 -33.18 5.14
N ARG A 188 -17.24 -34.12 4.61
CA ARG A 188 -17.32 -35.54 4.96
C ARG A 188 -16.32 -35.87 6.05
N ASN A 189 -16.81 -36.54 7.09
CA ASN A 189 -15.99 -37.10 8.18
C ASN A 189 -15.23 -36.05 9.01
N CYS A 190 -15.89 -34.93 9.26
CA CYS A 190 -15.47 -33.95 10.25
C CYS A 190 -15.36 -34.60 11.63
N THR A 191 -14.14 -34.79 12.13
CA THR A 191 -13.92 -35.03 13.55
C THR A 191 -14.59 -33.89 14.29
N GLU A 192 -15.46 -34.19 15.26
CA GLU A 192 -16.17 -33.17 16.03
C GLU A 192 -15.18 -32.17 16.64
N LYS A 193 -14.97 -31.05 15.96
CA LYS A 193 -14.26 -29.90 16.51
C LYS A 193 -15.19 -29.32 17.55
N THR A 194 -15.13 -29.82 18.77
CA THR A 194 -15.82 -29.18 19.90
C THR A 194 -15.24 -27.78 20.04
N CYS A 195 -16.10 -26.76 19.98
CA CYS A 195 -15.72 -25.37 20.25
C CYS A 195 -14.87 -25.29 21.51
N ASP A 196 -13.80 -24.48 21.47
CA ASP A 196 -12.98 -24.26 22.66
C ASP A 196 -13.84 -23.60 23.75
N PRO A 197 -14.10 -24.27 24.88
CA PRO A 197 -15.05 -23.79 25.88
C PRO A 197 -14.58 -22.51 26.61
N LEU A 198 -13.32 -22.09 26.43
CA LEU A 198 -12.78 -20.88 27.05
C LEU A 198 -12.89 -19.65 26.13
N THR A 199 -12.93 -19.85 24.82
CA THR A 199 -12.83 -18.76 23.84
C THR A 199 -13.95 -18.73 22.83
N GLN A 200 -14.76 -19.79 22.73
CA GLN A 200 -15.79 -19.96 21.72
C GLN A 200 -17.14 -20.35 22.34
N PHE A 201 -18.22 -19.92 21.69
CA PHE A 201 -19.60 -20.28 22.00
C PHE A 201 -20.18 -21.12 20.85
N SER A 202 -20.84 -22.22 21.20
CA SER A 202 -21.51 -23.11 20.25
C SER A 202 -22.96 -22.70 20.06
N CYS A 203 -23.40 -22.47 18.82
CA CYS A 203 -24.81 -22.17 18.53
C CYS A 203 -25.73 -23.38 18.85
N SER A 204 -27.00 -23.11 19.18
CA SER A 204 -27.94 -24.11 19.72
C SER A 204 -28.37 -25.18 18.72
N GLN A 205 -28.32 -24.90 17.42
CA GLN A 205 -28.67 -25.88 16.38
C GLN A 205 -27.51 -26.84 16.11
N GLY A 206 -27.25 -27.73 17.07
CA GLY A 206 -26.97 -29.15 16.83
C GLY A 206 -25.77 -29.56 15.96
N LEU A 207 -25.03 -28.65 15.36
CA LEU A 207 -23.80 -28.92 14.63
C LEU A 207 -22.71 -28.24 15.44
N LYS A 208 -21.94 -29.04 16.17
CA LYS A 208 -20.82 -28.61 17.02
C LYS A 208 -19.71 -27.88 16.26
N THR A 209 -19.92 -27.51 15.00
CA THR A 209 -18.97 -26.92 14.07
C THR A 209 -19.13 -25.40 13.92
N HIS A 210 -20.30 -24.80 14.23
CA HIS A 210 -20.43 -23.33 14.22
C HIS A 210 -20.08 -22.76 15.60
N CYS A 211 -18.83 -22.33 15.71
CA CYS A 211 -18.25 -21.73 16.90
C CYS A 211 -18.03 -20.25 16.65
N ILE A 212 -18.80 -19.40 17.33
CA ILE A 212 -18.50 -17.96 17.37
C ILE A 212 -17.57 -17.68 18.55
N ILE A 213 -16.91 -16.53 18.57
CA ILE A 213 -16.08 -16.15 19.71
C ILE A 213 -17.00 -15.92 20.92
N SER A 214 -16.60 -16.32 22.13
CA SER A 214 -17.45 -16.12 23.33
C SER A 214 -17.80 -14.64 23.61
N LYS A 215 -17.10 -13.69 22.97
CA LYS A 215 -17.40 -12.25 23.00
C LYS A 215 -18.65 -11.89 22.18
N TRP A 216 -18.92 -12.65 21.12
CA TRP A 216 -20.05 -12.48 20.19
C TRP A 216 -21.33 -13.15 20.69
N ARG A 217 -21.38 -13.46 21.99
CA ARG A 217 -22.59 -13.97 22.62
C ARG A 217 -23.25 -12.82 23.37
N CYS A 218 -24.47 -12.45 22.99
CA CYS A 218 -25.21 -11.35 23.60
C CYS A 218 -24.53 -9.98 23.39
N ASP A 219 -23.93 -9.76 22.23
CA ASP A 219 -23.33 -8.47 21.85
C ASP A 219 -24.27 -7.59 21.00
N GLY A 220 -25.44 -8.13 20.63
CA GLY A 220 -26.50 -7.42 19.94
C GLY A 220 -26.51 -7.65 18.42
N ASP A 221 -25.53 -8.38 17.89
CA ASP A 221 -25.49 -8.83 16.51
C ASP A 221 -25.89 -10.31 16.39
N PHE A 222 -26.42 -10.73 15.25
CA PHE A 222 -26.79 -12.12 14.98
C PHE A 222 -25.64 -12.84 14.25
N ASP A 223 -24.65 -13.31 15.00
CA ASP A 223 -23.49 -14.08 14.54
C ASP A 223 -23.77 -15.58 14.42
N CYS A 224 -24.73 -16.10 15.18
CA CYS A 224 -25.27 -17.43 14.98
C CYS A 224 -26.35 -17.41 13.88
N PRO A 225 -26.31 -18.35 12.91
CA PRO A 225 -27.36 -18.48 11.89
C PRO A 225 -28.75 -18.85 12.45
N ASP A 226 -28.82 -19.29 13.72
CA ASP A 226 -30.06 -19.56 14.46
C ASP A 226 -30.40 -18.46 15.49
N GLU A 227 -29.67 -17.34 15.50
CA GLU A 227 -29.84 -16.22 16.45
C GLU A 227 -29.73 -16.69 17.92
N SER A 228 -28.99 -17.78 18.12
CA SER A 228 -28.87 -18.50 19.39
C SER A 228 -27.94 -17.81 20.38
N ASP A 229 -27.01 -17.05 19.86
CA ASP A 229 -26.11 -16.13 20.53
C ASP A 229 -26.83 -15.02 21.29
N GLU A 230 -27.92 -14.51 20.73
CA GLU A 230 -28.73 -13.42 21.31
C GLU A 230 -29.93 -13.91 22.13
N LYS A 231 -30.06 -15.23 22.31
CA LYS A 231 -31.15 -15.85 23.09
C LYS A 231 -30.68 -16.21 24.49
N ASN A 232 -31.52 -15.89 25.48
CA ASN A 232 -31.34 -16.27 26.88
C ASN A 232 -30.02 -15.74 27.50
N CYS A 233 -29.88 -14.40 27.46
CA CYS A 233 -28.73 -13.66 27.98
C CYS A 233 -28.80 -13.33 29.47
N GLU A 234 -29.71 -13.95 30.23
CA GLU A 234 -29.90 -13.68 31.67
C GLU A 234 -28.68 -14.11 32.52
N ASP A 235 -27.93 -15.11 32.05
CA ASP A 235 -26.69 -15.62 32.65
C ASP A 235 -25.43 -15.22 31.87
N ALA A 236 -25.57 -14.40 30.82
CA ALA A 236 -24.41 -13.85 30.11
C ALA A 236 -23.65 -12.92 31.08
N PRO A 237 -22.30 -12.96 31.11
CA PRO A 237 -21.54 -11.93 31.79
C PRO A 237 -22.09 -10.58 31.34
N PRO A 238 -22.43 -9.65 32.25
CA PRO A 238 -23.04 -8.39 31.87
C PRO A 238 -22.10 -7.70 30.89
N HIS A 239 -22.44 -7.71 29.61
CA HIS A 239 -21.77 -6.94 28.57
C HIS A 239 -22.22 -5.48 28.68
N ARG A 240 -22.16 -4.94 29.90
CA ARG A 240 -21.81 -3.55 30.06
C ARG A 240 -20.34 -3.53 29.71
N THR A 241 -20.04 -3.36 28.42
CA THR A 241 -18.69 -3.19 27.90
C THR A 241 -18.09 -2.02 28.67
N VAL A 242 -17.35 -2.31 29.73
CA VAL A 242 -16.40 -1.35 30.26
C VAL A 242 -15.28 -1.45 29.25
N CYS A 243 -15.29 -0.55 28.26
CA CYS A 243 -14.20 -0.45 27.30
C CYS A 243 -12.87 -0.40 28.09
N LEU A 244 -11.81 -0.99 27.54
CA LEU A 244 -10.51 -0.97 28.20
C LEU A 244 -10.11 0.48 28.48
N ALA A 245 -9.25 0.73 29.48
CA ALA A 245 -8.84 2.08 29.87
C ALA A 245 -8.21 2.92 28.72
N ARG A 246 -7.94 2.30 27.57
CA ARG A 246 -7.37 2.87 26.33
C ARG A 246 -8.36 2.93 25.16
N GLU A 247 -9.64 2.67 25.40
CA GLU A 247 -10.73 2.68 24.42
C GLU A 247 -11.77 3.73 24.83
N PHE A 248 -12.49 4.29 23.86
CA PHE A 248 -13.61 5.18 24.03
C PHE A 248 -14.91 4.45 23.74
N GLN A 249 -15.88 4.63 24.62
CA GLN A 249 -17.21 4.03 24.48
C GLN A 249 -18.09 4.98 23.69
N CYS A 250 -18.55 4.54 22.52
CA CYS A 250 -19.52 5.29 21.74
C CYS A 250 -20.85 5.42 22.52
N PRO A 251 -21.70 6.42 22.23
CA PRO A 251 -22.92 6.70 22.97
C PRO A 251 -23.94 5.56 23.02
N ASP A 252 -23.92 4.67 22.02
CA ASP A 252 -24.70 3.42 21.98
C ASP A 252 -24.28 2.41 23.08
N SER A 253 -23.13 2.65 23.73
CA SER A 253 -22.56 1.81 24.80
C SER A 253 -22.16 0.39 24.38
N LEU A 254 -22.28 0.04 23.10
CA LEU A 254 -21.94 -1.27 22.54
C LEU A 254 -20.60 -1.22 21.80
N THR A 255 -20.34 -0.10 21.11
CA THR A 255 -19.14 0.11 20.30
C THR A 255 -18.02 0.74 21.14
N CYS A 256 -16.84 0.12 21.12
CA CYS A 256 -15.61 0.66 21.71
C CYS A 256 -14.61 0.95 20.59
N VAL A 257 -14.24 2.22 20.40
CA VAL A 257 -13.19 2.63 19.47
C VAL A 257 -11.88 2.86 20.23
N HIS A 258 -10.74 2.73 19.58
CA HIS A 258 -9.47 3.00 20.25
C HIS A 258 -9.34 4.50 20.56
N GLN A 259 -8.66 4.88 21.65
CA GLN A 259 -8.51 6.30 21.99
C GLN A 259 -7.72 7.15 20.98
N SER A 260 -7.08 6.53 19.99
CA SER A 260 -6.46 7.22 18.86
C SER A 260 -7.44 7.55 17.73
N TRP A 261 -8.60 6.89 17.70
CA TRP A 261 -9.69 7.04 16.74
C TRP A 261 -10.75 7.99 17.31
N LEU A 262 -10.25 9.07 17.89
CA LEU A 262 -11.05 10.09 18.54
C LEU A 262 -10.52 11.38 17.97
N CYS A 263 -11.35 12.04 17.19
CA CYS A 263 -11.02 13.31 16.54
C CYS A 263 -9.89 13.17 15.52
N ASP A 264 -9.76 12.01 14.88
CA ASP A 264 -8.75 11.75 13.84
C ASP A 264 -9.28 12.02 12.41
N GLY A 265 -10.54 12.45 12.29
CA GLY A 265 -11.17 12.84 11.04
C GLY A 265 -11.92 11.70 10.35
N ASP A 266 -11.82 10.47 10.85
CA ASP A 266 -12.57 9.31 10.38
C ASP A 266 -13.78 9.04 11.29
N ASN A 267 -14.84 8.46 10.74
CA ASN A 267 -16.07 8.19 11.49
C ASN A 267 -16.09 6.72 11.94
N ASP A 268 -15.57 6.46 13.14
CA ASP A 268 -15.39 5.12 13.71
C ASP A 268 -16.53 4.71 14.64
N CYS A 269 -17.29 5.66 15.21
CA CYS A 269 -18.55 5.34 15.89
C CYS A 269 -19.72 5.26 14.89
N PRO A 270 -20.72 4.38 15.07
CA PRO A 270 -21.88 4.29 14.18
C PRO A 270 -22.67 5.62 14.07
N ASP A 271 -22.61 6.46 15.11
CA ASP A 271 -23.23 7.79 15.18
C ASP A 271 -22.24 8.97 14.97
N GLY A 272 -20.97 8.69 14.61
CA GLY A 272 -19.89 9.68 14.50
C GLY A 272 -19.67 10.50 15.75
N ALA A 273 -19.79 9.86 16.91
CA ALA A 273 -19.66 10.50 18.20
C ALA A 273 -18.22 10.80 18.60
N ASP A 274 -17.30 9.97 18.13
CA ASP A 274 -15.85 10.14 18.16
C ASP A 274 -15.39 11.45 17.52
N GLU A 275 -16.05 11.91 16.45
CA GLU A 275 -15.70 13.16 15.75
C GLU A 275 -16.54 14.37 16.20
N LYS A 276 -17.41 14.21 17.21
CA LYS A 276 -18.20 15.33 17.72
C LYS A 276 -17.33 16.24 18.57
N LEU A 277 -17.40 17.54 18.27
CA LEU A 277 -16.69 18.59 19.00
C LEU A 277 -16.82 18.46 20.53
N ALA A 278 -17.98 18.03 21.03
CA ALA A 278 -18.23 17.84 22.47
C ALA A 278 -17.27 16.84 23.15
N GLU A 279 -16.85 15.79 22.45
CA GLU A 279 -15.94 14.77 22.96
C GLU A 279 -14.46 15.15 22.73
N CYS A 280 -14.20 15.87 21.63
CA CYS A 280 -12.87 16.36 21.27
C CYS A 280 -12.33 17.49 22.16
N MET A 281 -13.18 18.16 22.95
CA MET A 281 -12.78 19.33 23.76
C MET A 281 -11.66 19.05 24.77
N ASN A 282 -11.53 17.81 25.25
CA ASN A 282 -10.61 17.46 26.34
C ASN A 282 -9.49 16.49 25.92
N LYS A 283 -9.34 16.22 24.62
CA LYS A 283 -8.25 15.39 24.10
C LYS A 283 -7.09 16.24 23.61
N THR A 284 -5.89 15.74 23.85
CA THR A 284 -4.64 16.28 23.32
C THR A 284 -4.09 15.24 22.34
N CYS A 285 -3.73 15.69 21.14
CA CYS A 285 -3.15 14.82 20.12
C CYS A 285 -1.81 14.22 20.59
N ARG A 286 -1.37 13.15 19.92
CA ARG A 286 -0.06 12.54 20.21
C ARG A 286 1.07 13.51 19.86
N ASP A 287 2.26 13.27 20.42
CA ASP A 287 3.44 14.13 20.21
C ASP A 287 3.86 14.27 18.73
N ASP A 288 3.50 13.30 17.88
CA ASP A 288 3.76 13.27 16.43
C ASP A 288 2.62 13.87 15.57
N GLN A 289 1.58 14.41 16.20
CA GLN A 289 0.38 14.95 15.56
C GLN A 289 0.20 16.45 15.88
N PHE A 290 -0.34 17.20 14.92
CA PHE A 290 -0.73 18.58 15.12
C PHE A 290 -2.19 18.67 15.56
N GLN A 291 -2.46 19.47 16.59
CA GLN A 291 -3.80 19.71 17.09
C GLN A 291 -4.42 20.95 16.46
N CYS A 292 -5.43 20.75 15.63
CA CYS A 292 -6.28 21.80 15.07
C CYS A 292 -6.95 22.63 16.18
N ARG A 293 -7.40 23.85 15.85
CA ARG A 293 -8.11 24.71 16.84
C ARG A 293 -9.44 24.10 17.25
N ASN A 294 -10.11 23.37 16.35
CA ASN A 294 -11.29 22.56 16.66
C ASN A 294 -10.98 21.21 17.32
N LYS A 295 -9.74 21.00 17.78
CA LYS A 295 -9.28 19.82 18.55
C LYS A 295 -9.13 18.52 17.76
N PHE A 296 -9.37 18.54 16.46
CA PHE A 296 -8.98 17.48 15.53
C PHE A 296 -7.46 17.29 15.49
N CYS A 297 -7.03 16.07 15.24
CA CYS A 297 -5.63 15.68 15.20
C CYS A 297 -5.25 15.29 13.77
N ILE A 298 -4.32 16.02 13.18
CA ILE A 298 -3.72 15.65 11.89
C ILE A 298 -2.29 15.15 12.10
N PRO A 299 -1.77 14.27 11.23
CA PRO A 299 -0.34 13.93 11.23
C PRO A 299 0.55 15.18 11.18
N GLY A 300 1.60 15.24 12.01
CA GLY A 300 2.42 16.45 12.16
C GLY A 300 3.15 16.91 10.88
N HIS A 301 3.33 16.02 9.90
CA HIS A 301 3.91 16.36 8.60
C HIS A 301 2.95 17.11 7.67
N LEU A 302 1.66 17.19 8.03
CA LEU A 302 0.63 17.93 7.30
C LEU A 302 0.41 19.34 7.88
N TYR A 303 1.09 19.70 8.96
CA TYR A 303 1.07 21.06 9.50
C TYR A 303 1.89 22.01 8.62
N CYS A 304 1.30 23.12 8.17
CA CYS A 304 1.94 24.14 7.34
C CYS A 304 2.54 23.57 6.05
N ASN A 305 1.82 22.66 5.40
CA ASN A 305 2.19 22.07 4.12
C ASN A 305 1.59 22.81 2.91
N GLY A 306 0.77 23.85 3.15
CA GLY A 306 0.10 24.64 2.13
C GLY A 306 -1.25 24.08 1.68
N HIS A 307 -1.76 23.05 2.34
CA HIS A 307 -3.07 22.46 2.12
C HIS A 307 -3.87 22.50 3.43
N ALA A 308 -5.20 22.51 3.33
CA ALA A 308 -6.09 22.56 4.48
C ALA A 308 -6.56 21.15 4.85
N GLU A 309 -6.05 20.61 5.94
CA GLU A 309 -6.37 19.28 6.47
C GLU A 309 -7.23 19.43 7.70
N CYS A 310 -7.01 20.49 8.51
CA CYS A 310 -7.94 20.85 9.56
C CYS A 310 -9.27 21.36 8.96
N PRO A 311 -10.44 20.93 9.48
CA PRO A 311 -11.74 21.47 9.06
C PRO A 311 -11.87 22.99 9.23
N ASP A 312 -11.09 23.56 10.14
CA ASP A 312 -11.02 25.00 10.42
C ASP A 312 -9.77 25.70 9.85
N ASN A 313 -8.96 25.00 9.04
CA ASN A 313 -7.75 25.53 8.40
C ASN A 313 -6.69 26.09 9.38
N SER A 314 -6.72 25.68 10.66
CA SER A 314 -5.75 26.16 11.65
C SER A 314 -4.35 25.60 11.49
N ASP A 315 -4.20 24.52 10.74
CA ASP A 315 -2.93 23.95 10.31
C ASP A 315 -2.14 24.86 9.36
N GLU A 316 -2.82 25.75 8.64
CA GLU A 316 -2.19 26.71 7.72
C GLU A 316 -2.24 28.16 8.24
N GLU A 317 -2.86 28.39 9.40
CA GLU A 317 -2.91 29.69 10.05
C GLU A 317 -1.75 29.88 11.04
N ASN A 318 -1.02 30.98 10.91
CA ASN A 318 0.12 31.35 11.78
C ASN A 318 1.25 30.31 11.78
N CYS A 319 1.57 29.77 10.60
CA CYS A 319 2.80 29.00 10.40
C CYS A 319 4.02 29.79 10.87
N PRO A 320 4.94 29.18 11.64
CA PRO A 320 6.18 29.84 11.99
C PRO A 320 6.90 30.23 10.70
N GLU A 321 7.18 31.52 10.51
CA GLU A 321 8.13 31.94 9.48
C GLU A 321 9.42 31.14 9.71
N PRO A 322 10.08 30.62 8.65
CA PRO A 322 11.34 29.94 8.81
C PRO A 322 12.30 30.90 9.50
N GLU A 323 12.62 30.64 10.77
CA GLU A 323 13.55 31.47 11.53
C GLU A 323 14.92 31.37 10.85
N LEU A 324 15.21 32.31 9.94
CA LEU A 324 16.54 32.57 9.43
C LEU A 324 17.39 32.95 10.65
N LYS A 325 18.22 32.00 11.11
CA LYS A 325 19.04 32.18 12.32
C LYS A 325 20.08 33.29 12.18
N CYS A 326 20.33 33.78 10.97
CA CYS A 326 21.28 34.86 10.70
C CYS A 326 20.55 36.21 10.54
N LYS A 327 20.96 37.20 11.35
CA LYS A 327 20.24 38.48 11.53
C LYS A 327 20.47 39.50 10.41
N SER A 328 21.27 39.17 9.40
CA SER A 328 21.59 40.10 8.30
C SER A 328 21.40 39.44 6.92
N PRO A 329 20.84 40.17 5.92
CA PRO A 329 20.76 39.70 4.53
C PRO A 329 22.12 39.50 3.85
N THR A 330 23.22 39.85 4.52
CA THR A 330 24.59 39.63 4.05
C THR A 330 25.23 38.37 4.62
N GLU A 331 24.51 37.59 5.40
CA GLU A 331 25.00 36.38 6.07
C GLU A 331 24.31 35.13 5.52
N PHE A 332 25.05 34.02 5.51
CA PHE A 332 24.65 32.69 5.08
C PHE A 332 24.70 31.76 6.30
N ASP A 333 23.62 31.00 6.53
CA ASP A 333 23.53 30.04 7.63
C ASP A 333 24.22 28.73 7.23
N CYS A 334 25.29 28.39 7.94
CA CYS A 334 26.02 27.13 7.77
C CYS A 334 25.30 25.94 8.45
N GLY A 335 24.20 26.18 9.18
CA GLY A 335 23.54 25.21 10.04
C GLY A 335 24.09 25.26 11.48
N GLY A 336 23.28 24.82 12.45
CA GLY A 336 23.68 24.77 13.86
C GLY A 336 23.78 26.12 14.59
N GLY A 337 23.35 27.23 13.95
CA GLY A 337 23.41 28.59 14.52
C GLY A 337 24.70 29.35 14.20
N ASN A 338 25.50 28.88 13.25
CA ASN A 338 26.72 29.54 12.78
C ASN A 338 26.47 30.25 11.44
N CYS A 339 26.77 31.55 11.40
CA CYS A 339 26.55 32.41 10.24
C CYS A 339 27.88 32.88 9.66
N ILE A 340 28.05 32.78 8.34
CA ILE A 340 29.21 33.32 7.59
C ILE A 340 28.76 34.43 6.64
N SER A 341 29.68 35.27 6.16
CA SER A 341 29.33 36.28 5.15
C SER A 341 29.01 35.64 3.80
N ASN A 342 28.01 36.14 3.08
CA ASN A 342 27.68 35.72 1.70
C ASN A 342 28.86 35.85 0.73
N SER A 343 29.81 36.74 1.02
CA SER A 343 31.04 36.89 0.23
C SER A 343 32.04 35.73 0.36
N LEU A 344 31.87 34.87 1.36
CA LEU A 344 32.70 33.71 1.62
C LEU A 344 32.08 32.41 1.06
N VAL A 345 30.80 32.45 0.69
CA VAL A 345 30.12 31.32 0.07
C VAL A 345 30.73 31.07 -1.32
N CYS A 346 31.13 29.82 -1.57
CA CYS A 346 31.75 29.38 -2.83
C CYS A 346 33.09 30.04 -3.18
N ASN A 347 33.86 30.53 -2.20
CA ASN A 347 35.21 31.08 -2.43
C ASN A 347 36.31 30.01 -2.60
N GLY A 348 35.95 28.72 -2.53
CA GLY A 348 36.88 27.58 -2.65
C GLY A 348 37.56 27.17 -1.34
N VAL A 349 37.18 27.76 -0.20
CA VAL A 349 37.65 27.43 1.15
C VAL A 349 36.45 26.99 2.00
N ALA A 350 36.67 26.04 2.91
CA ALA A 350 35.65 25.63 3.87
C ALA A 350 35.61 26.66 5.02
N ASP A 351 34.69 27.62 4.92
CA ASP A 351 34.52 28.69 5.91
C ASP A 351 33.41 28.41 6.94
N CYS A 352 32.58 27.39 6.72
CA CYS A 352 31.65 26.87 7.73
C CYS A 352 32.40 25.93 8.70
N PRO A 353 32.23 26.07 10.03
CA PRO A 353 32.95 25.28 11.04
C PRO A 353 32.58 23.80 11.05
#